data_AF-A0A645HRR2-F1
#
_entry.id   AF-A0A645HRR2-F1
#
_cell.length_a   1.000
_cell.length_b   1.000
_cell.length_c   1.000
_cell.angle_alpha   90.00
_cell.angle_beta   90.00
_cell.angle_gamma   90.00
#
_symmetry.space_group_name_H-M   'P 1'
#
loop_
_entity.id
_entity.type
_entity.pdbx_description
1 polymer ?
#
loop_
_entity_poly.entity_id
_entity_poly.type
_entity_poly.pdbx_seq_one_letter_code
_entity_poly.pdbx_strand_id
1 'polypeptide(L)'
;MSLPDSPQALRHHCCLQFTPLGKESWTLSGAGGSLTVPLPGMVMINDVRIIRAMTLAGEGVALLPEYLCRAECAAGRLQRLLPDWYAKADPVHLVYPRQRFMPPKLRAFIDLAGDVLGRWLE
;
A
#
# COMPACT_ATOMS: atom_id res chain seq x y z
N MET A 1 -10.56 -21.17 -3.04
CA MET A 1 -11.11 -20.09 -2.17
C MET A 1 -11.72 -19.06 -3.09
N SER A 2 -12.97 -18.65 -2.90
CA SER A 2 -13.62 -17.62 -3.72
C SER A 2 -12.95 -16.26 -3.52
N LEU A 3 -12.97 -15.37 -4.51
CA LEU A 3 -12.47 -14.00 -4.34
C LEU A 3 -13.43 -13.21 -3.42
N PRO A 4 -12.93 -12.25 -2.60
CA PRO A 4 -13.79 -11.38 -1.80
C PRO A 4 -14.60 -10.47 -2.72
N ASP A 5 -15.91 -10.50 -2.58
CA ASP A 5 -16.88 -9.69 -3.33
C ASP A 5 -17.26 -8.38 -2.63
N SER A 6 -16.87 -8.24 -1.36
CA SER A 6 -17.13 -7.10 -0.51
C SER A 6 -15.98 -6.89 0.47
N PRO A 7 -15.79 -5.66 1.00
CA PRO A 7 -14.84 -5.42 2.09
C PRO A 7 -15.01 -6.35 3.28
N GLN A 8 -16.24 -6.68 3.66
CA GLN A 8 -16.54 -7.53 4.81
C GLN A 8 -16.06 -8.97 4.59
N ALA A 9 -16.09 -9.47 3.35
CA ALA A 9 -15.62 -10.81 3.02
C ALA A 9 -14.13 -11.00 3.35
N LEU A 10 -13.32 -9.93 3.35
CA LEU A 10 -11.90 -9.96 3.71
C LEU A 10 -11.62 -10.57 5.09
N ARG A 11 -12.60 -10.54 6.01
CA ARG A 11 -12.52 -11.21 7.33
C ARG A 11 -12.26 -12.71 7.25
N HIS A 12 -12.62 -13.32 6.13
CA HIS A 12 -12.50 -14.76 5.90
C HIS A 12 -11.26 -15.12 5.07
N HIS A 13 -10.40 -14.14 4.76
CA HIS A 13 -9.19 -14.32 3.98
C HIS A 13 -7.93 -14.18 4.85
N CYS A 14 -6.85 -14.82 4.41
CA CYS A 14 -5.51 -14.50 4.88
C CYS A 14 -5.15 -13.10 4.37
N CYS A 15 -5.09 -12.12 5.27
CA CYS A 15 -4.74 -10.74 4.94
C CYS A 15 -3.29 -10.44 5.35
N LEU A 16 -2.49 -9.93 4.42
CA LEU A 16 -1.08 -9.58 4.63
C LEU A 16 -0.96 -8.06 4.80
N GLN A 17 -0.35 -7.62 5.90
CA GLN A 17 -0.27 -6.22 6.27
C GLN A 17 1.14 -5.79 6.61
N PHE A 18 1.52 -4.60 6.14
CA PHE A 18 2.75 -3.95 6.52
C PHE A 18 2.69 -3.49 7.99
N THR A 19 3.55 -4.05 8.85
CA THR A 19 3.51 -3.88 10.32
C THR A 19 3.49 -2.42 10.77
N PRO A 20 4.24 -1.47 10.18
CA PRO A 20 4.20 -0.06 10.58
C PRO A 20 2.82 0.61 10.48
N LEU A 21 1.86 0.03 9.74
CA LEU A 21 0.48 0.52 9.69
C LEU A 21 -0.39 -0.07 10.84
N GLY A 22 0.11 -1.06 11.57
CA GLY A 22 -0.17 -1.34 12.99
C GLY A 22 -1.60 -1.66 13.41
N LYS A 23 -2.51 -1.90 12.47
CA LYS A 23 -3.93 -2.13 12.76
C LYS A 23 -4.35 -3.52 12.31
N GLU A 24 -4.97 -4.28 13.20
CA GLU A 24 -5.72 -5.50 12.86
C GLU A 24 -7.04 -5.19 12.13
N SER A 25 -7.05 -4.14 11.31
CA SER A 25 -8.19 -3.73 10.52
C SER A 25 -7.76 -2.87 9.34
N TRP A 26 -8.53 -2.95 8.25
CA TRP A 26 -8.39 -2.06 7.11
C TRP A 26 -9.55 -1.08 7.07
N THR A 27 -9.22 0.21 6.95
CA THR A 27 -10.21 1.24 6.64
C THR A 27 -10.21 1.45 5.12
N LEU A 28 -11.32 1.11 4.48
CA LEU A 28 -11.54 1.23 3.05
C LEU A 28 -12.65 2.23 2.78
N SER A 29 -12.45 3.09 1.80
CA SER A 29 -13.40 4.13 1.40
C SER A 29 -13.89 3.86 -0.02
N GLY A 30 -15.21 3.98 -0.23
CA GLY A 30 -15.87 3.88 -1.53
C GLY A 30 -16.96 4.95 -1.66
N ALA A 31 -17.80 4.84 -2.69
CA ALA A 31 -18.86 5.83 -2.97
C ALA A 31 -19.86 6.03 -1.81
N GLY A 32 -20.12 4.99 -1.03
CA GLY A 32 -21.04 5.02 0.12
C GLY A 32 -20.42 5.45 1.45
N GLY A 33 -19.15 5.86 1.46
CA GLY A 33 -18.40 6.24 2.66
C GLY A 33 -17.27 5.27 3.01
N SER A 34 -16.81 5.35 4.25
CA SER A 34 -15.68 4.57 4.76
C SER A 34 -16.15 3.43 5.67
N LEU A 35 -15.50 2.29 5.57
CA LEU A 35 -15.75 1.10 6.36
C LEU A 35 -14.42 0.62 6.96
N THR A 36 -14.43 0.35 8.27
CA THR A 36 -13.32 -0.33 8.94
C THR A 36 -13.65 -1.81 9.10
N VAL A 37 -12.84 -2.66 8.48
CA VAL A 37 -12.98 -4.11 8.49
C VAL A 37 -11.93 -4.68 9.46
N PRO A 38 -12.32 -5.25 10.62
CA PRO A 38 -11.40 -6.00 11.48
C PRO A 38 -10.93 -7.29 10.79
N LEU A 39 -9.67 -7.66 10.96
CA LEU A 39 -9.01 -8.76 10.25
C LEU A 39 -8.32 -9.69 11.27
N PRO A 40 -9.06 -10.64 11.88
CA PRO A 40 -8.53 -11.48 12.96
C PRO A 40 -7.46 -12.48 12.50
N GLY A 41 -7.36 -12.77 11.19
CA GLY A 41 -6.35 -13.65 10.59
C GLY A 41 -5.21 -12.90 9.90
N MET A 42 -4.95 -11.65 10.30
CA MET A 42 -3.98 -10.81 9.61
C MET A 42 -2.53 -11.17 9.95
N VAL A 43 -1.71 -11.37 8.93
CA VAL A 43 -0.27 -11.58 9.06
C VAL A 43 0.44 -10.24 8.93
N MET A 44 1.16 -9.83 9.98
CA MET A 44 1.92 -8.58 9.99
C MET A 44 3.38 -8.81 9.60
N ILE A 45 3.85 -8.10 8.57
CA ILE A 45 5.20 -8.23 8.02
C ILE A 45 5.82 -6.84 7.86
N ASN A 46 7.07 -6.65 8.28
CA ASN A 46 7.75 -5.35 8.27
C ASN A 46 8.57 -5.10 6.99
N ASP A 47 8.32 -5.85 5.91
CA ASP A 47 8.92 -5.66 4.58
C ASP A 47 7.85 -5.82 3.50
N VAL A 48 7.59 -4.73 2.77
CA VAL A 48 6.59 -4.69 1.70
C VAL A 48 6.94 -5.61 0.53
N ARG A 49 8.22 -5.92 0.31
CA ARG A 49 8.67 -6.84 -0.75
C ARG A 49 8.31 -8.28 -0.42
N ILE A 50 8.37 -8.65 0.86
CA ILE A 50 7.95 -9.98 1.33
C ILE A 50 6.43 -10.12 1.17
N ILE A 51 5.66 -9.10 1.57
CA ILE A 51 4.20 -9.08 1.37
C ILE A 51 3.86 -9.28 -0.12
N ARG A 52 4.52 -8.53 -1.02
CA ARG A 52 4.34 -8.66 -2.47
C ARG A 52 4.69 -10.07 -2.96
N ALA A 53 5.81 -10.64 -2.53
CA ALA A 53 6.23 -11.98 -2.92
C ALA A 53 5.23 -13.05 -2.45
N MET A 54 4.73 -12.95 -1.21
CA MET A 54 3.69 -13.84 -0.69
C MET A 54 2.37 -13.70 -1.45
N THR A 55 1.97 -12.47 -1.80
CA THR A 55 0.77 -12.22 -2.59
C THR A 55 0.88 -12.86 -3.99
N LEU A 56 2.05 -12.73 -4.63
CA LEU A 56 2.36 -13.37 -5.91
C LEU A 56 2.37 -14.91 -5.83
N ALA A 57 2.75 -15.47 -4.68
CA ALA A 57 2.70 -16.90 -4.41
C ALA A 57 1.28 -17.41 -4.08
N GLY A 58 0.29 -16.51 -3.96
CA GLY A 58 -1.10 -16.88 -3.65
C GLY A 58 -1.37 -17.08 -2.16
N GLU A 59 -0.48 -16.62 -1.28
CA GLU A 59 -0.56 -16.83 0.17
C GLU A 59 -1.59 -15.92 0.87
N GLY A 60 -2.19 -14.96 0.17
CA GLY A 60 -3.22 -14.09 0.74
C GLY A 60 -3.56 -12.84 -0.05
N VAL A 61 -4.38 -12.00 0.57
CA VAL A 61 -4.78 -10.67 0.09
C VAL A 61 -3.92 -9.61 0.76
N ALA A 62 -3.40 -8.66 0.01
CA ALA A 62 -2.57 -7.59 0.57
C ALA A 62 -3.06 -6.20 0.15
N LEU A 63 -2.92 -5.23 1.07
CA LEU A 63 -2.93 -3.82 0.72
C LEU A 63 -1.51 -3.40 0.34
N LEU A 64 -1.29 -3.21 -0.97
CA LEU A 64 0.00 -2.81 -1.53
C LEU A 64 -0.15 -1.50 -2.30
N PRO A 65 0.85 -0.60 -2.25
CA PRO A 65 0.91 0.55 -3.13
C PRO A 65 0.87 0.15 -4.61
N GLU A 66 0.12 0.88 -5.43
CA GLU A 66 -0.08 0.56 -6.85
C GLU A 66 1.26 0.49 -7.62
N TYR A 67 2.19 1.41 -7.34
CA TYR A 67 3.50 1.46 -7.99
C TYR A 67 4.32 0.17 -7.82
N LEU A 68 4.11 -0.60 -6.73
CA LEU A 68 4.78 -1.89 -6.53
C LEU A 68 4.15 -3.03 -7.33
N CYS A 69 2.87 -2.90 -7.68
CA CYS A 69 2.06 -3.96 -8.27
C CYS A 69 1.80 -3.75 -9.76
N ARG A 70 2.02 -2.55 -10.31
CA ARG A 70 1.68 -2.17 -11.69
C ARG A 70 2.09 -3.22 -12.74
N ALA A 71 3.35 -3.67 -12.71
CA ALA A 71 3.87 -4.66 -13.65
C ALA A 71 3.23 -6.05 -13.50
N GLU A 72 2.92 -6.46 -12.27
CA GLU A 72 2.33 -7.77 -11.97
C GLU A 72 0.85 -7.80 -12.30
N CYS A 73 0.13 -6.70 -12.04
CA CYS A 73 -1.25 -6.51 -12.44
C CYS A 73 -1.38 -6.49 -13.96
N ALA A 74 -0.51 -5.75 -14.66
CA ALA A 74 -0.49 -5.72 -16.13
C ALA A 74 -0.20 -7.10 -16.75
N ALA A 75 0.64 -7.90 -16.09
CA ALA A 75 0.95 -9.26 -16.52
C ALA A 75 -0.08 -10.32 -16.06
N GLY A 76 -1.16 -9.92 -15.36
CA GLY A 76 -2.17 -10.84 -14.83
C GLY A 76 -1.69 -11.75 -13.70
N ARG A 77 -0.51 -11.48 -13.11
CA ARG A 77 0.04 -12.24 -11.98
C ARG A 77 -0.52 -11.78 -10.63
N LEU A 78 -0.99 -10.54 -10.56
CA LEU A 78 -1.79 -10.02 -9.46
C LEU A 78 -3.14 -9.54 -10.01
N GLN A 79 -4.18 -9.68 -9.20
CA GLN A 79 -5.51 -9.17 -9.50
C GLN A 79 -5.89 -8.09 -8.49
N ARG A 80 -6.32 -6.93 -8.98
CA ARG A 80 -6.93 -5.90 -8.13
C ARG A 80 -8.29 -6.40 -7.64
N LEU A 81 -8.46 -6.46 -6.33
CA LEU A 81 -9.70 -6.83 -5.66
C LEU A 81 -10.46 -5.58 -5.24
N LEU A 82 -11.79 -5.67 -5.16
CA LEU A 82 -12.67 -4.59 -4.70
C LEU A 82 -12.36 -3.24 -5.38
N PRO A 83 -12.45 -3.14 -6.73
CA PRO A 83 -11.95 -1.98 -7.47
C PRO A 83 -12.59 -0.64 -7.07
N ASP A 84 -13.80 -0.66 -6.52
CA ASP A 84 -14.54 0.52 -6.05
C ASP A 84 -14.15 0.99 -4.63
N TRP A 85 -13.20 0.30 -4.00
CA TRP A 85 -12.75 0.56 -2.63
C TRP A 85 -11.27 0.91 -2.59
N TYR A 86 -10.93 1.90 -1.76
CA TYR A 86 -9.59 2.45 -1.65
C TYR A 86 -9.16 2.54 -0.18
N ALA A 87 -7.95 2.09 0.12
CA ALA A 87 -7.30 2.44 1.38
C ALA A 87 -6.84 3.91 1.31
N LYS A 88 -6.63 4.52 2.48
CA LYS A 88 -6.02 5.86 2.54
C LYS A 88 -4.64 5.82 1.89
N ALA A 89 -4.40 6.71 0.93
CA ALA A 89 -3.07 6.91 0.39
C ALA A 89 -2.18 7.63 1.42
N ASP A 90 -1.03 7.05 1.71
CA ASP A 90 -0.03 7.70 2.57
C ASP A 90 0.93 8.53 1.71
N PRO A 91 1.16 9.81 2.05
CA PRO A 91 2.10 10.65 1.32
C PRO A 91 3.54 10.15 1.45
N VAL A 92 4.30 10.29 0.37
CA VAL A 92 5.76 10.09 0.40
C VAL A 92 6.43 11.40 0.79
N HIS A 93 7.34 11.33 1.77
CA HIS A 93 8.03 12.48 2.30
C HIS A 93 9.55 12.40 2.08
N LEU A 94 10.15 13.53 1.72
CA LEU A 94 11.60 13.72 1.83
C LEU A 94 11.90 14.31 3.21
N VAL A 95 12.52 13.51 4.09
CA VAL A 95 12.80 13.90 5.48
C VAL A 95 14.28 14.20 5.64
N TYR A 96 14.59 15.37 6.20
CA TYR A 96 15.95 15.79 6.53
C TYR A 96 15.95 16.53 7.87
N PRO A 97 17.08 16.52 8.61
CA PRO A 97 17.16 17.24 9.89
C PRO A 97 16.89 18.73 9.71
N ARG A 98 16.29 19.38 10.72
CA ARG A 98 16.15 20.84 10.73
C ARG A 98 17.54 21.48 10.77
N GLN A 99 17.84 22.38 9.84
CA GLN A 99 19.11 23.09 9.77
C GLN A 99 18.86 24.60 9.70
N ARG A 100 19.74 25.41 10.29
CA ARG A 100 19.63 26.88 10.26
C ARG A 100 19.77 27.43 8.83
N PHE A 101 20.60 26.79 8.03
CA PHE A 101 20.79 27.07 6.61
C PHE A 101 20.65 25.77 5.83
N MET A 102 19.95 25.82 4.70
CA MET A 102 19.81 24.68 3.80
C MET A 102 20.96 24.72 2.78
N PRO A 103 21.87 23.74 2.76
CA PRO A 103 22.95 23.71 1.79
C PRO A 103 22.40 23.68 0.35
N PRO A 104 22.99 24.43 -0.62
CA PRO A 104 22.52 24.43 -2.00
C PRO A 104 22.43 23.02 -2.62
N LYS A 105 23.38 22.14 -2.28
CA LYS A 105 23.37 20.73 -2.72
C LYS A 105 22.15 19.95 -2.22
N LEU A 106 21.70 20.20 -0.99
CA LEU A 106 20.52 19.56 -0.42
C LEU A 106 19.25 20.07 -1.12
N ARG A 107 19.16 21.38 -1.39
CA ARG A 107 18.04 21.96 -2.15
C ARG A 107 17.94 21.34 -3.55
N ALA A 108 19.05 21.36 -4.29
CA ALA A 108 19.10 20.77 -5.62
C ALA A 108 18.72 19.27 -5.62
N PHE A 109 19.13 18.51 -4.60
CA PHE A 109 18.71 17.12 -4.45
C PHE A 109 17.21 16.99 -4.19
N ILE A 110 16.64 17.79 -3.30
CA ILE A 110 15.20 17.74 -2.99
C ILE A 110 14.36 18.10 -4.20
N ASP A 111 14.74 19.15 -4.94
CA ASP A 111 14.05 19.56 -6.17
C ASP A 111 14.06 18.40 -7.19
N LEU A 112 15.25 17.82 -7.44
CA LEU A 112 15.39 16.68 -8.35
C LEU A 112 14.62 15.44 -7.88
N ALA A 113 14.73 15.08 -6.61
CA ALA A 113 14.09 13.90 -6.05
C ALA A 113 12.56 14.05 -6.04
N GLY A 114 12.05 15.24 -5.75
CA GLY A 114 10.61 15.55 -5.83
C GLY A 114 10.06 15.32 -7.24
N ASP A 115 10.74 15.86 -8.25
CA ASP A 115 10.34 15.69 -9.66
C ASP A 115 10.39 14.22 -10.10
N VAL A 116 11.46 13.50 -9.73
CA VAL A 116 11.63 12.08 -10.11
C VAL A 116 10.61 11.20 -9.41
N LEU A 117 10.41 11.38 -8.10
CA LEU A 117 9.46 10.58 -7.31
C LEU A 117 8.01 10.86 -7.72
N GLY A 118 7.66 12.12 -8.02
CA GLY A 118 6.32 12.47 -8.50
C GLY A 118 5.94 11.66 -9.74
N ARG A 119 6.79 11.67 -10.76
CA ARG A 119 6.57 10.89 -11.99
C ARG A 119 6.57 9.38 -11.80
N TRP A 120 7.27 8.88 -10.78
CA TRP A 120 7.35 7.43 -10.52
C TRP A 120 6.16 6.89 -9.74
N LEU A 121 5.52 7.73 -8.93
CA LEU A 121 4.34 7.39 -8.12
C LEU A 121 3.01 7.54 -8.87
N GLU A 122 2.99 8.32 -9.95
CA GLU A 122 1.86 8.42 -10.91
C GLU A 122 1.67 7.13 -11.74
#